data_AF-A0A134AX40-F1
#
_entry.id   AF-A0A134AX40-F1
#
_cell.length_a   1.000
_cell.length_b   1.000
_cell.length_c   1.000
_cell.angle_alpha   90.00
_cell.angle_beta   90.00
_cell.angle_gamma   90.00
#
_symmetry.space_group_name_H-M   'P 1'
#
loop_
_entity.id
_entity.type
_entity.pdbx_description
1 polymer ?
#
loop_
_entity_poly.entity_id
_entity_poly.type
_entity_poly.pdbx_seq_one_letter_code
_entity_poly.pdbx_strand_id
1 'polypeptide(L)'
;MPKEYYLYVNGQRVKVREQIYKVYWREKEHEKYLEQVDKKKHLLFFSSLNHDGNFEDNLEDKTVDVEKVIATQMMIEALRNAISKLNKDEREIIERLYFNDETLCAVAKIQNISHPALIKRRDKILEKLKKFIEEI
;
A
#
# COMPACT_ATOMS: atom_id res chain seq x y z
N MET A 1 -23.53 -17.80 -60.81
CA MET A 1 -24.48 -17.76 -59.67
C MET A 1 -24.17 -16.54 -58.82
N PRO A 2 -25.15 -15.73 -58.41
CA PRO A 2 -24.91 -14.59 -57.51
C PRO A 2 -24.45 -15.10 -56.14
N LYS A 3 -23.38 -14.52 -55.59
CA LYS A 3 -22.91 -14.84 -54.23
C LYS A 3 -23.92 -14.35 -53.21
N GLU A 4 -24.34 -15.22 -52.31
CA GLU A 4 -25.24 -14.88 -51.22
C GLU A 4 -24.45 -14.62 -49.93
N TYR A 5 -24.78 -13.54 -49.23
CA TYR A 5 -24.09 -13.11 -48.03
C TYR A 5 -25.00 -13.24 -46.81
N TYR A 6 -24.43 -13.63 -45.67
CA TYR A 6 -25.17 -13.92 -44.45
C TYR A 6 -24.43 -13.36 -43.22
N LEU A 7 -25.19 -12.86 -42.25
CA LEU A 7 -24.70 -12.47 -40.93
C LEU A 7 -25.48 -13.24 -39.86
N TYR A 8 -24.85 -13.47 -38.70
CA TYR A 8 -25.49 -14.11 -37.55
C TYR A 8 -25.80 -13.05 -36.49
N VAL A 9 -27.07 -12.91 -36.15
CA VAL A 9 -27.56 -12.01 -35.10
C VAL A 9 -28.32 -12.85 -34.09
N ASN A 10 -27.89 -12.84 -32.83
CA ASN A 10 -28.48 -13.66 -31.76
C ASN A 10 -28.61 -15.16 -32.11
N GLY A 11 -27.62 -15.70 -32.82
CA GLY A 11 -27.60 -17.10 -33.26
C GLY A 11 -28.44 -17.40 -34.51
N GLN A 12 -29.19 -16.45 -35.06
CA GLN A 12 -29.99 -16.65 -36.28
C GLN A 12 -29.25 -16.15 -37.54
N ARG A 13 -29.34 -16.94 -38.62
CA ARG A 13 -28.72 -16.63 -39.92
C ARG A 13 -29.62 -15.70 -40.74
N VAL A 14 -29.17 -14.46 -40.95
CA VAL A 14 -29.88 -13.43 -41.72
C VAL A 14 -29.18 -13.21 -43.06
N LYS A 15 -29.93 -13.33 -44.16
CA LYS A 15 -29.42 -13.01 -45.51
C LYS A 15 -29.29 -11.50 -45.68
N VAL A 16 -28.15 -11.02 -46.13
CA VAL A 16 -27.85 -9.59 -46.28
C VAL A 16 -27.32 -9.27 -47.67
N ARG A 17 -27.35 -7.98 -48.03
CA ARG A 17 -26.70 -7.47 -49.23
C ARG A 17 -25.18 -7.47 -49.04
N GLU A 18 -24.43 -7.62 -50.13
CA GLU A 18 -22.97 -7.60 -50.14
C GLU A 18 -22.38 -6.35 -49.47
N GLN A 19 -22.99 -5.18 -49.71
CA GLN A 19 -22.56 -3.91 -49.11
C GLN A 19 -22.61 -3.95 -47.58
N ILE A 20 -23.70 -4.48 -47.00
CA ILE A 20 -23.89 -4.60 -45.55
C ILE A 20 -22.88 -5.60 -44.98
N TYR A 21 -22.68 -6.72 -45.66
CA TYR A 21 -21.70 -7.73 -45.26
C TYR A 21 -20.27 -7.16 -45.19
N LYS A 22 -19.86 -6.40 -46.22
CA LYS A 22 -18.53 -5.77 -46.27
C LYS A 22 -18.33 -4.74 -45.17
N VAL A 23 -19.35 -3.91 -44.89
CA VAL A 23 -19.28 -2.90 -43.82
C VAL A 23 -19.17 -3.58 -42.45
N TYR A 24 -20.04 -4.56 -42.15
CA TYR A 24 -20.00 -5.28 -40.89
C TYR A 24 -18.63 -5.92 -40.61
N TRP A 25 -18.06 -6.62 -41.61
CA TRP A 25 -16.76 -7.26 -41.43
C TRP A 25 -15.60 -6.26 -41.36
N ARG A 26 -15.70 -5.10 -42.02
CA ARG A 26 -14.72 -4.02 -41.88
C ARG A 26 -14.68 -3.49 -40.46
N GLU A 27 -15.84 -3.19 -39.88
CA GLU A 27 -15.94 -2.74 -38.48
C GLU A 27 -15.43 -3.80 -37.52
N LYS A 28 -15.83 -5.07 -37.74
CA LYS A 28 -15.40 -6.19 -36.89
C LYS A 28 -13.88 -6.44 -36.93
N GLU A 29 -13.25 -6.29 -38.09
CA GLU A 29 -11.79 -6.39 -38.21
C GLU A 29 -11.09 -5.16 -37.61
N HIS A 30 -11.69 -3.97 -37.70
CA HIS A 30 -11.17 -2.77 -37.06
C HIS A 30 -11.18 -2.88 -35.54
N GLU A 31 -12.27 -3.39 -34.95
CA GLU A 31 -12.39 -3.66 -33.52
C GLU A 31 -11.31 -4.63 -33.03
N LYS A 32 -11.11 -5.77 -33.74
CA LYS A 32 -10.02 -6.71 -33.44
C LYS A 32 -8.63 -6.08 -33.54
N TYR A 33 -8.42 -5.20 -34.52
CA TYR A 33 -7.15 -4.50 -34.66
C TYR A 33 -6.89 -3.57 -33.48
N LEU A 34 -7.90 -2.80 -33.05
CA LEU A 34 -7.79 -1.95 -31.86
C LEU A 34 -7.46 -2.78 -30.62
N GLU A 35 -8.16 -3.90 -30.39
CA GLU A 35 -7.84 -4.81 -29.28
C GLU A 35 -6.38 -5.31 -29.32
N GLN A 36 -5.85 -5.62 -30.50
CA GLN A 36 -4.46 -6.05 -30.65
C GLN A 36 -3.45 -4.92 -30.39
N VAL A 37 -3.74 -3.71 -30.86
CA VAL A 37 -2.90 -2.53 -30.60
C VAL A 37 -2.89 -2.23 -29.11
N ASP A 38 -4.02 -2.29 -28.44
CA ASP A 38 -4.15 -2.00 -27.03
C ASP A 38 -3.44 -3.06 -26.16
N LYS A 39 -3.56 -4.34 -26.51
CA LYS A 39 -2.77 -5.44 -25.90
C LYS A 39 -1.26 -5.22 -26.08
N LYS A 40 -0.81 -4.82 -27.27
CA LYS A 40 0.62 -4.54 -27.55
C LYS A 40 1.13 -3.33 -26.78
N LYS A 41 0.27 -2.34 -26.53
CA LYS A 41 0.63 -1.11 -25.80
C LYS A 41 0.49 -1.25 -24.28
N HIS A 42 0.16 -2.44 -23.77
CA HIS A 42 -0.08 -2.69 -22.34
C HIS A 42 -1.09 -1.71 -21.73
N LEU A 43 -2.11 -1.31 -22.49
CA LEU A 43 -3.16 -0.44 -21.97
C LEU A 43 -4.06 -1.25 -21.04
N LEU A 44 -4.27 -0.73 -19.83
CA LEU A 44 -5.23 -1.28 -18.87
C LEU A 44 -6.64 -0.96 -19.36
N PHE A 45 -7.39 -1.98 -19.80
CA PHE A 45 -8.78 -1.78 -20.21
C PHE A 45 -9.66 -1.60 -18.97
N PHE A 46 -10.56 -0.61 -19.03
CA PHE A 46 -11.57 -0.40 -17.99
C PHE A 46 -12.45 -1.64 -17.76
N SER A 47 -12.76 -2.38 -18.83
CA SER A 47 -13.51 -3.64 -18.77
C SER A 47 -12.75 -4.79 -18.10
N SER A 48 -11.42 -4.73 -18.05
CA SER A 48 -10.57 -5.68 -17.31
C SER A 48 -10.45 -5.35 -15.82
N LEU A 49 -10.96 -4.21 -15.37
CA LEU A 49 -10.93 -3.78 -13.96
C LEU A 49 -12.33 -3.76 -13.33
N ASN A 50 -13.37 -4.07 -14.11
CA ASN A 50 -14.75 -4.03 -13.68
C ASN A 50 -15.41 -5.40 -13.85
N HIS A 51 -14.78 -6.42 -13.25
CA HIS A 51 -15.18 -7.83 -13.42
C HIS A 51 -16.43 -8.21 -12.62
N ASP A 52 -16.73 -7.46 -11.56
CA ASP A 52 -17.76 -7.72 -10.56
C ASP A 52 -18.66 -6.50 -10.28
N GLY A 53 -18.50 -5.42 -11.04
CA GLY A 53 -19.24 -4.17 -10.84
C GLY A 53 -18.66 -3.26 -9.75
N ASN A 54 -17.52 -3.64 -9.16
CA ASN A 54 -16.87 -2.88 -8.10
C ASN A 54 -15.47 -2.41 -8.53
N PHE A 55 -15.39 -1.18 -9.04
CA PHE A 55 -14.16 -0.64 -9.63
C PHE A 55 -13.14 -0.19 -8.58
N GLU A 56 -13.61 0.31 -7.43
CA GLU A 56 -12.77 0.91 -6.39
C GLU A 56 -11.87 -0.13 -5.72
N ASP A 57 -12.43 -1.28 -5.34
CA ASP A 57 -11.66 -2.37 -4.72
C ASP A 57 -10.64 -3.02 -5.66
N ASN A 58 -10.88 -2.97 -6.98
CA ASN A 58 -9.97 -3.51 -7.99
C ASN A 58 -8.75 -2.59 -8.27
N LEU A 59 -8.80 -1.33 -7.82
CA LEU A 59 -7.75 -0.32 -7.99
C LEU A 59 -7.09 0.10 -6.68
N GLU A 60 -7.42 -0.56 -5.57
CA GLU A 60 -6.88 -0.27 -4.26
C GLU A 60 -5.34 -0.23 -4.27
N ASP A 61 -4.77 0.88 -3.80
CA ASP A 61 -3.34 1.03 -3.64
C ASP A 61 -2.87 0.27 -2.39
N LYS A 62 -2.56 -1.01 -2.58
CA LYS A 62 -2.03 -1.88 -1.51
C LYS A 62 -0.63 -1.51 -1.03
N THR A 63 0.00 -0.48 -1.60
CA THR A 63 1.31 -0.02 -1.15
C THR A 63 1.23 0.81 0.13
N VAL A 64 0.09 1.47 0.39
CA VAL A 64 -0.12 2.32 1.57
C VAL A 64 -1.25 1.78 2.43
N ASP A 65 -0.85 1.19 3.55
CA ASP A 65 -1.76 0.73 4.60
C ASP A 65 -2.10 1.91 5.53
N VAL A 66 -3.28 2.50 5.32
CA VAL A 66 -3.72 3.70 6.05
C VAL A 66 -3.95 3.38 7.53
N GLU A 67 -4.52 2.21 7.85
CA GLU A 67 -4.70 1.78 9.24
C GLU A 67 -3.37 1.70 9.98
N LYS A 68 -2.34 1.14 9.33
CA LYS A 68 -0.99 1.06 9.90
C LYS A 68 -0.36 2.44 10.08
N VAL A 69 -0.58 3.37 9.17
CA VAL A 69 -0.10 4.76 9.32
C VAL A 69 -0.75 5.43 10.53
N ILE A 70 -2.07 5.29 10.68
CA ILE A 70 -2.78 5.86 11.83
C ILE A 70 -2.35 5.19 13.14
N ALA A 71 -2.24 3.85 13.16
CA ALA A 71 -1.80 3.11 14.34
C ALA A 71 -0.39 3.50 14.77
N THR A 72 0.55 3.64 13.82
CA THR A 72 1.92 4.08 14.14
C THR A 72 1.95 5.51 14.67
N GLN A 73 1.15 6.42 14.11
CA GLN A 73 1.02 7.78 14.62
C GLN A 73 0.51 7.81 16.07
N MET A 74 -0.55 7.04 16.38
CA MET A 74 -1.07 6.92 17.74
C MET A 74 -0.03 6.35 18.72
N MET A 75 0.74 5.34 18.30
CA MET A 75 1.82 4.77 19.12
C MET A 75 2.95 5.78 19.38
N ILE A 76 3.31 6.60 18.37
CA ILE A 76 4.32 7.66 18.53
C ILE A 76 3.85 8.71 19.53
N GLU A 77 2.58 9.12 19.47
CA GLU A 77 2.00 10.08 20.41
C GLU A 77 1.97 9.54 21.84
N ALA A 78 1.52 8.30 22.03
CA ALA A 78 1.57 7.62 23.32
C ALA A 78 2.99 7.56 23.89
N LEU A 79 3.98 7.21 23.05
CA LEU A 79 5.38 7.17 23.45
C LEU A 79 5.92 8.55 23.83
N ARG A 80 5.61 9.60 23.07
CA ARG A 80 6.00 10.99 23.40
C ARG A 80 5.42 11.43 24.73
N ASN A 81 4.16 11.11 24.98
CA ASN A 81 3.50 11.38 26.26
C ASN A 81 4.17 10.61 27.41
N ALA A 82 4.53 9.35 27.21
CA ALA A 82 5.25 8.57 28.22
C ALA A 82 6.66 9.13 28.51
N ILE A 83 7.43 9.51 27.48
CA ILE A 83 8.75 10.15 27.61
C ILE A 83 8.63 11.52 28.31
N SER A 84 7.51 12.23 28.12
CA SER A 84 7.27 13.51 28.79
C SER A 84 7.24 13.39 30.32
N LYS A 85 6.79 12.23 30.83
CA LYS A 85 6.69 11.90 32.26
C LYS A 85 8.02 11.46 32.89
N LEU A 86 9.03 11.11 32.08
CA LEU A 86 10.37 10.76 32.59
C LEU A 86 11.08 11.99 33.16
N ASN A 87 11.99 11.74 34.11
CA ASN A 87 12.87 12.80 34.58
C ASN A 87 13.95 13.15 33.54
N LYS A 88 14.68 14.24 33.76
CA LYS A 88 15.67 14.76 32.80
C LYS A 88 16.79 13.75 32.50
N ASP A 89 17.33 13.09 33.53
CA ASP A 89 18.43 12.13 33.39
C ASP A 89 17.97 10.86 32.66
N GLU A 90 16.77 10.37 32.97
CA GLU A 90 16.15 9.22 32.34
C GLU A 90 15.86 9.51 30.86
N ARG A 91 15.35 10.71 30.56
CA ARG A 91 15.13 11.15 29.17
C ARG A 91 16.45 11.22 28.40
N GLU A 92 17.50 11.79 28.99
CA GLU A 92 18.81 11.89 28.35
C GLU A 92 19.39 10.51 28.01
N ILE A 93 19.26 9.53 28.91
CA ILE A 93 19.69 8.15 28.64
C ILE A 93 18.93 7.56 27.45
N ILE A 94 17.61 7.77 27.37
CA ILE A 94 16.80 7.26 26.26
C ILE A 94 17.13 7.97 24.94
N GLU A 95 17.26 9.30 24.94
CA GLU A 95 17.66 10.08 23.77
C GLU A 95 19.00 9.60 23.20
N ARG A 96 20.03 9.49 24.05
CA ARG A 96 21.35 9.05 23.59
C ARG A 96 21.34 7.63 23.03
N LEU A 97 20.67 6.69 23.72
CA LEU A 97 20.70 5.29 23.34
C LEU A 97 19.85 4.96 22.10
N TYR A 98 18.71 5.62 21.92
CA TYR A 98 17.71 5.22 20.91
C TYR A 98 17.44 6.25 19.82
N PHE A 99 17.77 7.53 20.04
CA PHE A 99 17.57 8.58 19.04
C PHE A 99 18.90 9.04 18.40
N ASN A 100 20.00 8.98 19.17
CA ASN A 100 21.34 9.32 18.68
C ASN A 100 22.20 8.08 18.35
N ASP A 101 21.67 6.88 18.53
CA ASP A 101 22.36 5.59 18.33
C ASP A 101 23.72 5.50 19.05
N GLU A 102 23.86 6.14 20.21
CA GLU A 102 25.09 6.06 21.01
C GLU A 102 25.21 4.68 21.68
N THR A 103 26.44 4.15 21.74
CA THR A 103 26.69 2.89 22.44
C THR A 103 26.52 3.04 23.96
N LEU A 104 26.08 1.96 24.63
CA LEU A 104 26.01 1.89 26.09
C LEU A 104 27.32 2.28 26.78
N CYS A 105 28.47 1.92 26.18
CA CYS A 105 29.78 2.28 26.69
C CYS A 105 30.04 3.79 26.63
N ALA A 106 29.65 4.47 25.56
CA ALA A 106 29.81 5.91 25.42
C ALA A 106 28.93 6.65 26.43
N VAL A 107 27.66 6.29 26.53
CA VAL A 107 26.71 6.89 27.48
C VAL A 107 27.16 6.66 28.93
N ALA A 108 27.66 5.46 29.26
CA ALA A 108 28.14 5.16 30.61
C ALA A 108 29.33 6.05 31.01
N LYS A 109 30.26 6.30 30.08
CA LYS A 109 31.40 7.21 30.30
C LYS A 109 30.94 8.65 30.52
N ILE A 110 29.99 9.13 29.71
CA ILE A 110 29.46 10.50 29.81
C ILE A 110 28.72 10.71 31.13
N GLN A 111 27.91 9.73 31.52
CA GLN A 111 27.16 9.75 32.78
C GLN A 111 28.03 9.44 34.01
N ASN A 112 29.31 9.10 33.82
CA ASN A 112 30.25 8.69 34.87
C ASN A 112 29.74 7.52 35.74
N ILE A 113 29.11 6.53 35.10
CA ILE A 113 28.53 5.34 35.74
C ILE A 113 29.14 4.08 35.12
N SER A 114 29.20 2.98 35.87
CA SER A 114 29.64 1.70 35.32
C SER A 114 28.65 1.16 34.27
N HIS A 115 29.17 0.51 33.23
CA HIS A 115 28.35 -0.08 32.17
C HIS A 115 27.20 -0.98 32.69
N PRO A 116 27.40 -1.87 33.69
CA PRO A 116 26.31 -2.66 34.27
C PRO A 116 25.24 -1.83 34.98
N ALA A 117 25.64 -0.73 35.64
CA ALA A 117 24.69 0.16 36.31
C ALA A 117 23.86 0.96 35.30
N LEU A 118 24.44 1.35 34.16
CA LEU A 118 23.67 1.96 33.07
C LEU A 118 22.62 1.00 32.50
N ILE A 119 22.98 -0.27 32.24
CA ILE A 119 22.03 -1.29 31.77
C ILE A 119 20.85 -1.42 32.74
N LYS A 120 21.12 -1.56 34.04
CA LYS A 120 20.06 -1.64 35.06
C LYS A 120 19.18 -0.39 35.10
N ARG A 121 19.74 0.79 34.87
CA ARG A 121 18.96 2.04 34.79
C ARG A 121 18.09 2.07 33.54
N ARG A 122 18.66 1.77 32.37
CA ARG A 122 17.93 1.65 31.10
C ARG A 122 16.73 0.72 31.25
N ASP A 123 16.93 -0.48 31.79
CA ASP A 123 15.85 -1.47 31.93
C ASP A 123 14.73 -0.96 32.84
N LYS A 124 15.08 -0.28 33.94
CA LYS A 124 14.07 0.38 34.80
C LYS A 124 13.31 1.49 34.08
N ILE A 125 13.97 2.25 33.22
CA ILE A 125 13.32 3.31 32.43
C ILE A 125 12.35 2.68 31.42
N LEU A 126 12.74 1.59 30.76
CA LEU A 126 11.87 0.86 29.84
C LEU A 126 10.65 0.29 30.55
N GLU A 127 10.80 -0.28 31.75
CA GLU A 127 9.68 -0.74 32.57
C GLU A 127 8.74 0.40 32.96
N LYS A 128 9.26 1.60 33.26
CA LYS A 128 8.42 2.78 33.51
C LYS A 128 7.65 3.22 32.27
N LEU A 129 8.33 3.29 31.11
CA LEU A 129 7.70 3.65 29.86
C LEU A 129 6.59 2.67 29.48
N LYS A 130 6.81 1.37 29.68
CA LYS A 130 5.79 0.33 29.47
C LYS A 130 4.55 0.60 30.32
N LYS A 131 4.72 0.85 31.62
CA LYS A 131 3.59 1.17 32.52
C LYS A 131 2.85 2.44 32.09
N PHE A 132 3.58 3.49 31.72
CA PHE A 132 2.96 4.73 31.26
C PHE A 132 2.14 4.58 29.98
N ILE A 133 2.50 3.62 29.12
CA ILE A 133 1.76 3.32 27.88
C ILE A 133 0.56 2.41 28.18
N GLU A 134 0.69 1.45 29.09
CA GLU A 134 -0.42 0.58 29.52
C GLU A 134 -1.51 1.33 30.32
N GLU A 135 -1.17 2.49 30.91
CA GLU A 135 -2.10 3.37 31.62
C GLU A 135 -2.89 4.34 30.70
N ILE A 136 -2.57 4.41 29.41
CA ILE A 136 -3.26 5.25 28.41
C ILE A 136 -4.45 4.48 27.82
#